data_AF-A0A839H845-F1
#
_entry.id   AF-A0A839H845-F1
#
_cell.length_a   1.000
_cell.length_b   1.000
_cell.length_c   1.000
_cell.angle_alpha   90.00
_cell.angle_beta   90.00
_cell.angle_gamma   90.00
#
_symmetry.space_group_name_H-M   'P 1'
#
loop_
_entity.id
_entity.type
_entity.pdbx_description
1 polymer ?
#
loop_
_entity_poly.entity_id
_entity_poly.type
_entity_poly.pdbx_seq_one_letter_code
_entity_poly.pdbx_strand_id
1 'polypeptide(L)' 'MSNLSYKEKLAIQFIRNKSAGLQPTSQRAIAEKFGLSAMYVNTVVNGNQHGPKADEWRKKFAAYAGMEG' A
#
# COMPACT_ATOMS: atom_id res chain seq x y z
N MET A 1 11.25 16.89 -1.99
CA MET A 1 11.24 15.47 -2.43
C MET A 1 10.08 15.31 -3.40
N SER A 2 10.36 14.70 -4.55
CA SER A 2 9.53 14.55 -5.74
C SER A 2 8.06 14.23 -5.44
N ASN A 3 7.13 14.79 -6.24
CA ASN A 3 5.67 14.60 -6.17
C ASN A 3 5.26 13.15 -6.52
N LEU A 4 5.78 12.17 -5.77
CA LEU A 4 5.46 10.76 -5.98
C LEU A 4 4.02 10.50 -5.55
N SER A 5 3.30 9.81 -6.42
CA SER A 5 1.97 9.27 -6.13
C SER A 5 2.02 8.28 -4.97
N TYR A 6 0.87 8.02 -4.37
CA TYR A 6 0.72 7.00 -3.32
C TYR A 6 1.24 5.63 -3.77
N LYS A 7 0.92 5.24 -5.00
CA LYS A 7 1.37 3.99 -5.62
C LYS A 7 2.90 3.90 -5.70
N GLU A 8 3.56 4.97 -6.15
CA GLU A 8 5.02 5.00 -6.27
C GLU A 8 5.70 4.94 -4.91
N LYS A 9 5.18 5.69 -3.93
CA LYS A 9 5.68 5.63 -2.55
C LYS A 9 5.56 4.23 -1.97
N LEU A 10 4.42 3.57 -2.16
CA LEU A 10 4.18 2.21 -1.70
C LEU A 10 5.10 1.19 -2.39
N ALA A 11 5.34 1.34 -3.69
CA ALA A 11 6.26 0.48 -4.44
C ALA A 11 7.71 0.61 -3.95
N ILE A 12 8.18 1.84 -3.70
CA ILE A 12 9.50 2.07 -3.10
C ILE A 12 9.59 1.40 -1.73
N GLN A 13 8.54 1.54 -0.91
CA GLN A 13 8.52 0.94 0.41
C GLN A 13 8.54 -0.59 0.36
N PHE A 14 7.86 -1.22 -0.60
CA PHE A 14 7.97 -2.67 -0.82
C PHE A 14 9.40 -3.13 -1.12
N ILE A 15 10.14 -2.36 -1.91
CA ILE A 15 11.55 -2.66 -2.21
C ILE A 15 12.38 -2.58 -0.93
N ARG A 16 12.21 -1.52 -0.13
CA ARG A 16 12.89 -1.35 1.16
C ARG A 16 12.58 -2.49 2.13
N ASN A 17 11.30 -2.83 2.26
CA ASN A 17 10.85 -3.91 3.11
C ASN A 17 11.45 -5.25 2.67
N LYS A 18 11.47 -5.53 1.36
CA LYS A 18 12.10 -6.75 0.82
C LYS A 18 13.59 -6.82 1.17
N SER A 19 14.33 -5.72 1.01
CA SER A 19 15.76 -5.66 1.37
C SER A 19 16.00 -5.82 2.87
N ALA A 20 15.06 -5.38 3.72
CA ALA A 20 15.14 -5.50 5.17
C ALA A 20 14.54 -6.80 5.73
N GLY A 21 14.02 -7.70 4.89
CA GLY A 21 13.30 -8.90 5.33
C GLY A 21 11.95 -8.62 6.01
N LEU A 22 11.38 -7.43 5.80
CA LEU A 22 10.11 -6.98 6.37
C LEU A 22 8.94 -7.20 5.40
N GLN A 23 7.73 -7.23 5.95
CA GLN A 23 6.47 -7.22 5.20
C GLN A 23 5.79 -5.85 5.30
N PRO A 24 4.89 -5.50 4.36
CA PRO A 24 4.62 -6.13 3.07
C PRO A 24 5.71 -5.88 2.04
N THR A 25 5.89 -6.84 1.11
CA THR A 25 6.77 -6.71 -0.07
C THR A 25 6.01 -6.61 -1.40
N SER A 26 4.67 -6.65 -1.37
CA SER A 26 3.82 -6.56 -2.55
C SER A 26 2.37 -6.20 -2.19
N GLN A 27 1.57 -5.81 -3.18
CA GLN A 27 0.11 -5.63 -3.01
C GLN A 27 -0.59 -6.95 -2.63
N ARG A 28 -0.05 -8.10 -3.05
CA ARG A 28 -0.56 -9.41 -2.66
C ARG A 28 -0.40 -9.65 -1.16
N ALA A 29 0.74 -9.29 -0.58
CA ALA A 29 0.96 -9.39 0.86
C ALA A 29 -0.01 -8.49 1.66
N ILE A 30 -0.39 -7.34 1.11
CA ILE A 30 -1.45 -6.50 1.67
C ILE A 30 -2.80 -7.21 1.58
N ALA A 31 -3.15 -7.75 0.42
CA ALA A 31 -4.40 -8.48 0.21
C ALA A 31 -4.55 -9.64 1.21
N GLU A 32 -3.50 -10.45 1.38
CA GLU A 32 -3.45 -11.56 2.32
C GLU A 32 -3.56 -11.08 3.79
N LYS A 33 -2.84 -10.02 4.16
CA LYS A 33 -2.87 -9.47 5.53
C LYS A 33 -4.26 -8.98 5.94
N PHE A 34 -4.99 -8.36 5.02
CA PHE A 34 -6.28 -7.72 5.30
C PHE A 34 -7.50 -8.52 4.82
N GLY A 35 -7.31 -9.72 4.26
CA GLY A 35 -8.39 -10.54 3.74
C GLY A 35 -9.14 -9.90 2.56
N LEU A 36 -8.43 -9.14 1.73
CA LEU A 36 -9.00 -8.41 0.59
C LEU A 36 -8.69 -9.13 -0.72
N SER A 37 -9.49 -8.88 -1.76
CA SER A 37 -9.14 -9.33 -3.10
C SER A 37 -8.00 -8.49 -3.68
N ALA A 38 -7.14 -9.11 -4.49
CA ALA A 38 -6.05 -8.40 -5.18
C ALA A 38 -6.58 -7.26 -6.07
N MET A 39 -7.74 -7.46 -6.70
CA MET A 39 -8.40 -6.44 -7.51
C MET A 39 -8.80 -5.22 -6.67
N TYR A 40 -9.36 -5.44 -5.48
CA TYR A 40 -9.75 -4.35 -4.59
C TYR A 40 -8.54 -3.56 -4.08
N VAL A 41 -7.48 -4.25 -3.67
CA VAL A 41 -6.22 -3.58 -3.26
C VAL A 41 -5.66 -2.74 -4.41
N ASN A 42 -5.62 -3.28 -5.62
CA ASN A 42 -5.15 -2.57 -6.81
C ASN A 42 -5.96 -1.29 -7.08
N THR A 43 -7.29 -1.37 -7.02
CA THR A 43 -8.19 -0.22 -7.17
C THR A 43 -7.92 0.88 -6.13
N VAL A 44 -7.73 0.51 -4.87
CA VAL A 44 -7.41 1.46 -3.79
C VAL A 44 -6.03 2.08 -3.98
N VAL A 45 -5.02 1.29 -4.36
CA VAL A 45 -3.64 1.75 -4.53
C VAL A 45 -3.48 2.68 -5.74
N ASN A 46 -4.16 2.39 -6.86
CA ASN A 46 -4.12 3.25 -8.05
C ASN A 46 -4.88 4.57 -7.86
N GLY A 47 -5.66 4.72 -6.78
CA GLY A 47 -6.46 5.92 -6.56
C GLY A 47 -7.70 6.01 -7.43
N ASN A 48 -8.13 4.89 -8.03
CA ASN A 48 -9.34 4.81 -8.85
C ASN A 48 -10.62 4.87 -8.02
N GLN A 49 -10.53 4.68 -6.70
CA GLN A 49 -11.64 4.80 -5.77
C GLN A 49 -11.40 5.97 -4.81
N HIS A 50 -12.35 6.91 -4.84
CA HIS A 50 -12.35 8.09 -3.98
C HIS A 50 -13.38 7.95 -2.86
N GLY A 51 -13.11 8.61 -1.72
CA GLY A 51 -14.03 8.68 -0.58
C GLY A 51 -13.47 8.07 0.71
N PRO A 52 -14.17 8.29 1.84
CA PRO A 52 -13.62 8.04 3.19
C PRO A 52 -13.11 6.63 3.40
N LYS A 53 -13.83 5.63 2.87
CA LYS A 53 -13.45 4.22 2.99
C LYS A 53 -12.16 3.88 2.25
N ALA A 54 -11.93 4.47 1.08
CA ALA A 54 -10.70 4.26 0.32
C ALA A 54 -9.52 4.99 0.95
N ASP A 55 -9.77 6.14 1.59
CA ASP A 55 -8.75 6.85 2.38
C ASP A 55 -8.34 6.07 3.63
N GLU A 56 -9.31 5.48 4.34
CA GLU A 56 -9.03 4.59 5.48
C GLU A 56 -8.18 3.40 5.07
N TRP A 57 -8.47 2.76 3.93
CA TRP A 57 -7.65 1.66 3.44
C TRP A 57 -6.25 2.11 3.05
N ARG A 58 -6.10 3.26 2.39
CA ARG A 58 -4.78 3.82 2.08
C ARG A 58 -3.96 4.07 3.35
N LYS A 59 -4.58 4.59 4.41
CA LYS A 59 -3.92 4.73 5.73
C LYS A 59 -3.49 3.38 6.29
N LYS A 60 -4.38 2.39 6.35
CA LYS A 60 -4.05 1.04 6.83
C LYS A 60 -2.93 0.37 6.03
N PHE A 61 -2.93 0.54 4.72
CA PHE A 61 -1.89 0.01 3.84
C PHE A 61 -0.55 0.72 4.05
N ALA A 62 -0.55 2.04 4.19
CA ALA A 62 0.63 2.84 4.51
C ALA A 62 1.23 2.47 5.88
N ALA A 63 0.39 2.35 6.91
CA ALA A 63 0.78 1.92 8.25
C ALA A 63 1.46 0.54 8.22
N TYR A 64 0.82 -0.43 7.56
CA TYR A 64 1.40 -1.77 7.42
C TYR A 64 2.70 -1.77 6.62
N ALA A 65 2.79 -0.93 5.58
CA ALA A 65 4.00 -0.75 4.79
C ALA A 65 5.16 -0.08 5.55
N GLY A 66 4.90 0.56 6.70
CA GLY A 66 5.91 1.36 7.41
C GLY A 66 6.15 2.71 6.73
N MET A 67 5.12 3.27 6.10
CA MET A 67 5.16 4.59 5.45
C MET A 67 4.69 5.73 6.36
N GLU A 68 4.16 5.42 7.55
CA GLU A 68 3.83 6.40 8.57
C GLU A 68 5.10 6.75 9.34
N GLY A 69 5.70 7.88 8.99
CA GLY A 69 6.92 8.45 9.59
C GLY A 69 7.06 9.91 9.21
#